data_AF-A0A1Y2ZWF9-F1
#
_entry.id   AF-A0A1Y2ZWF9-F1
#
_cell.length_a   1.000
_cell.length_b   1.000
_cell.length_c   1.000
_cell.angle_alpha   90.00
_cell.angle_beta   90.00
_cell.angle_gamma   90.00
#
_symmetry.space_group_name_H-M   'P 1'
#
loop_
_entity.id
_entity.type
_entity.pdbx_description
1 polymer ?
#
loop_
_entity_poly.entity_id
_entity_poly.type
_entity_poly.pdbx_seq_one_letter_code
_entity_poly.pdbx_strand_id
1 'polypeptide(L)'
;MKNTLLASKRLALSESGFVFDPVSGQSFSVNESGLVFLRLAQHEDDLDKLTTQLVEQFDASSVEIKRDVQDFINRLQGFLK
;
A
#
# COMPACT_ATOMS: atom_id res chain seq x y z
N MET A 1 -5.89 1.94 9.97
CA MET A 1 -5.54 0.77 9.14
C MET A 1 -6.62 0.45 8.11
N LYS A 2 -7.85 0.04 8.48
CA LYS A 2 -8.94 -0.21 7.50
C LYS A 2 -9.23 0.97 6.56
N ASN A 3 -9.30 2.19 7.08
CA ASN A 3 -9.53 3.38 6.25
C ASN A 3 -8.43 3.62 5.20
N THR A 4 -7.20 3.20 5.50
CA THR A 4 -6.06 3.36 4.58
C THR A 4 -6.18 2.41 3.38
N LEU A 5 -6.52 1.14 3.61
CA LEU A 5 -6.74 0.17 2.52
C LEU A 5 -7.89 0.64 1.62
N LEU A 6 -9.01 1.08 2.22
CA LEU A 6 -10.13 1.65 1.45
C LEU A 6 -9.71 2.87 0.63
N ALA A 7 -8.88 3.75 1.19
CA ALA A 7 -8.35 4.90 0.47
C ALA A 7 -7.38 4.50 -0.66
N SER A 8 -6.63 3.41 -0.52
CA SER A 8 -5.75 2.89 -1.59
C SER A 8 -6.52 2.50 -2.85
N LYS A 9 -7.78 2.05 -2.74
CA LYS A 9 -8.62 1.64 -3.88
C LYS A 9 -8.90 2.74 -4.90
N ARG A 10 -8.92 4.00 -4.46
CA ARG A 10 -9.20 5.15 -5.35
C ARG A 10 -7.96 5.78 -5.96
N LEU A 11 -6.77 5.38 -5.51
CA LEU A 11 -5.52 5.98 -5.98
C LEU A 11 -5.25 5.58 -7.42
N ALA A 12 -4.87 6.55 -8.25
CA ALA A 12 -4.33 6.29 -9.58
C ALA A 12 -2.83 6.00 -9.46
N LEU A 13 -2.38 4.86 -9.99
CA LEU A 13 -1.00 4.38 -9.89
C LEU A 13 -0.37 4.29 -11.28
N SER A 14 0.82 4.87 -11.46
CA SER A 14 1.63 4.64 -12.65
C SER A 14 2.53 3.40 -12.49
N GLU A 15 3.13 2.94 -13.58
CA GLU A 15 4.17 1.90 -13.54
C GLU A 15 5.46 2.40 -12.86
N SER A 16 5.75 3.69 -12.94
CA SER A 16 6.94 4.31 -12.32
C SER A 16 6.80 4.59 -10.82
N GLY A 17 5.66 4.26 -10.21
CA GLY A 17 5.40 4.51 -8.79
C GLY A 17 4.86 5.90 -8.47
N PHE A 18 4.41 6.67 -9.47
CA PHE A 18 3.66 7.90 -9.23
C PHE A 18 2.24 7.57 -8.78
N VAL A 19 1.78 8.26 -7.75
CA VAL A 19 0.48 8.05 -7.12
C VAL A 19 -0.27 9.38 -7.08
N PHE A 20 -1.51 9.36 -7.56
CA PHE A 20 -2.42 10.50 -7.50
C PHE A 20 -3.67 10.13 -6.71
N ASP A 21 -4.00 10.94 -5.70
CA ASP A 21 -5.28 10.85 -4.99
C ASP A 21 -6.29 11.82 -5.61
N PRO A 22 -7.30 11.34 -6.36
CA PRO A 22 -8.27 12.21 -7.03
C PRO A 22 -9.20 12.95 -6.06
N VAL A 23 -9.29 12.53 -4.79
CA VAL A 23 -10.15 13.19 -3.79
C VAL A 23 -9.48 14.44 -3.22
N SER A 24 -8.19 14.34 -2.89
CA SER A 24 -7.43 15.46 -2.31
C SER A 24 -6.68 16.30 -3.36
N GLY A 25 -6.50 15.77 -4.57
CA GLY A 25 -5.64 16.36 -5.61
C GLY A 25 -4.14 16.19 -5.34
N GLN A 26 -3.77 15.47 -4.28
CA GLN A 26 -2.37 15.29 -3.91
C GLN A 26 -1.69 14.23 -4.78
N SER A 27 -0.42 14.47 -5.09
CA SER A 27 0.45 13.51 -5.77
C SER A 27 1.68 13.20 -4.93
N PHE A 28 2.15 11.96 -4.98
CA PHE A 28 3.39 11.51 -4.34
C PHE A 28 3.98 10.34 -5.13
N SER A 29 5.20 9.94 -4.76
CA SER A 29 5.85 8.77 -5.34
C SER A 29 6.05 7.69 -4.28
N VAL A 30 5.94 6.44 -4.70
CA VAL A 30 6.33 5.27 -3.93
C VAL A 30 7.45 4.53 -4.64
N ASN A 31 8.22 3.75 -3.89
CA ASN A 31 9.16 2.81 -4.48
C ASN A 31 8.41 1.57 -5.02
N GLU A 32 9.16 0.63 -5.61
CA GLU A 32 8.62 -0.59 -6.18
C GLU A 32 7.83 -1.43 -5.17
N SER A 33 8.35 -1.63 -3.95
CA SER A 33 7.65 -2.39 -2.90
C SER A 33 6.34 -1.70 -2.47
N GLY A 34 6.34 -0.38 -2.35
CA GLY A 34 5.13 0.39 -2.06
C GLY A 34 4.12 0.33 -3.20
N LEU A 35 4.57 0.29 -4.46
CA LEU A 35 3.70 0.10 -5.62
C LEU A 35 3.05 -1.29 -5.61
N VAL A 36 3.81 -2.34 -5.29
CA VAL A 36 3.28 -3.70 -5.11
C VAL A 36 2.21 -3.71 -4.02
N PHE A 37 2.50 -3.14 -2.84
CA PHE A 37 1.51 -3.02 -1.77
C PHE A 37 0.24 -2.31 -2.24
N LEU A 38 0.36 -1.15 -2.89
CA LEU A 38 -0.79 -0.36 -3.31
C LEU A 38 -1.65 -1.10 -4.36
N ARG A 39 -1.02 -1.84 -5.29
CA ARG A 39 -1.74 -2.66 -6.27
C ARG A 39 -2.51 -3.80 -5.60
N LEU A 40 -1.92 -4.48 -4.62
CA LEU A 40 -2.64 -5.49 -3.84
C LEU A 40 -3.79 -4.87 -3.04
N ALA A 41 -3.56 -3.72 -2.40
CA ALA A 41 -4.56 -3.00 -1.62
C ALA A 41 -5.73 -2.45 -2.47
N GLN A 42 -5.59 -2.35 -3.80
CA GLN A 42 -6.71 -2.04 -4.69
C GLN A 42 -7.72 -3.20 -4.79
N HIS A 43 -7.29 -4.44 -4.52
CA HIS A 43 -8.09 -5.65 -4.74
C HIS A 43 -8.32 -6.50 -3.49
N GLU A 44 -7.55 -6.31 -2.42
CA GLU A 44 -7.66 -7.04 -1.15
C GLU A 44 -7.99 -6.09 0.01
N ASP A 45 -9.06 -6.42 0.75
CA ASP A 45 -9.54 -5.65 1.92
C ASP A 45 -9.04 -6.21 3.24
N ASP A 46 -8.60 -7.46 3.24
CA ASP A 46 -8.07 -8.16 4.39
C ASP A 46 -6.55 -7.99 4.46
N LEU A 47 -6.11 -7.18 5.43
CA LEU A 47 -4.70 -6.89 5.61
C LEU A 47 -3.87 -8.15 5.93
N ASP A 48 -4.43 -9.14 6.62
CA ASP A 48 -3.70 -10.36 6.92
C ASP A 48 -3.46 -11.17 5.65
N LYS A 49 -4.45 -11.29 4.77
CA LYS A 49 -4.29 -11.93 3.45
C LYS A 49 -3.31 -11.18 2.55
N LEU A 50 -3.43 -9.86 2.47
CA LEU A 50 -2.50 -9.02 1.74
C LEU A 50 -1.07 -9.21 2.25
N THR A 51 -0.89 -9.25 3.57
CA THR A 51 0.42 -9.50 4.19
C THR A 51 0.96 -10.89 3.84
N THR A 52 0.13 -11.93 3.86
CA THR A 52 0.53 -13.28 3.43
C THR A 52 0.98 -13.30 1.96
N GLN A 53 0.27 -12.61 1.06
CA GLN A 53 0.67 -12.49 -0.34
C GLN A 53 2.02 -11.79 -0.49
N LEU A 54 2.27 -10.74 0.30
CA LEU A 54 3.57 -10.06 0.30
C LEU A 54 4.70 -10.96 0.82
N VAL A 55 4.45 -11.76 1.86
CA VAL A 55 5.43 -12.75 2.37
C VAL A 55 5.81 -13.73 1.27
N GLU A 56 4.83 -14.26 0.54
CA GLU A 56 5.07 -15.18 -0.58
C GLU A 56 5.79 -14.51 -1.74
N GLN A 57 5.41 -13.27 -2.08
CA GLN A 57 5.98 -12.53 -3.21
C GLN A 57 7.43 -12.07 -2.98
N PHE A 58 7.76 -11.67 -1.76
CA PHE A 58 9.08 -11.13 -1.42
C PHE A 58 10.06 -12.18 -0.86
N ASP A 59 9.61 -13.43 -0.65
CA ASP A 59 10.41 -14.50 -0.03
C ASP A 59 11.12 -14.04 1.26
N ALA A 60 10.37 -13.32 2.11
CA ALA A 60 10.86 -12.68 3.31
C ALA A 60 10.08 -13.14 4.54
N SER A 61 10.63 -12.92 5.74
CA SER A 61 9.97 -13.40 6.96
C SER A 61 8.65 -12.68 7.22
N SER A 62 7.67 -13.40 7.78
CA SER A 62 6.39 -12.80 8.14
C SER A 62 6.51 -11.67 9.17
N VAL A 63 7.55 -11.69 10.00
CA VAL A 63 7.79 -10.66 11.01
C VAL A 63 8.28 -9.36 10.35
N GLU A 64 9.22 -9.47 9.41
CA GLU A 64 9.73 -8.32 8.66
C GLU A 64 8.63 -7.69 7.81
N ILE A 65 7.90 -8.50 7.03
CA ILE A 65 6.82 -7.99 6.17
C ILE A 65 5.72 -7.31 6.99
N LYS A 66 5.29 -7.90 8.12
CA LYS A 66 4.28 -7.28 8.99
C LYS A 66 4.73 -5.93 9.52
N ARG A 67 5.99 -5.81 9.94
CA ARG A 67 6.55 -4.54 10.42
C ARG A 67 6.59 -3.51 9.29
N ASP A 68 7.11 -3.89 8.13
CA ASP A 68 7.29 -2.99 7.00
C ASP A 68 5.93 -2.53 6.43
N VAL A 69 4.94 -3.41 6.38
CA VAL A 69 3.54 -3.10 6.04
C VAL A 69 2.94 -2.09 7.03
N GLN A 70 3.13 -2.32 8.33
CA GLN A 70 2.62 -1.42 9.36
C GLN A 70 3.24 -0.02 9.23
N ASP A 71 4.56 0.05 9.05
CA ASP A 71 5.30 1.30 8.87
C ASP A 71 4.87 2.02 7.59
N PHE A 72 4.65 1.27 6.51
CA PHE A 72 4.17 1.83 5.24
C PHE A 72 2.76 2.41 5.38
N ILE A 73 1.83 1.69 6.01
CA ILE A 73 0.46 2.17 6.25
C ILE A 73 0.48 3.45 7.09
N ASN A 74 1.32 3.50 8.13
CA ASN A 74 1.44 4.68 8.98
C ASN A 74 1.94 5.91 8.21
N ARG A 75 2.92 5.73 7.32
CA ARG A 75 3.40 6.80 6.43
C ARG A 75 2.31 7.21 5.43
N LEU A 76 1.65 6.24 4.81
CA LEU A 76 0.62 6.47 3.80
C LEU A 76 -0.58 7.26 4.36
N GLN A 77 -0.96 7.03 5.62
CA GLN A 77 -1.98 7.83 6.31
C GLN A 77 -1.65 9.32 6.35
N GLY A 78 -0.36 9.70 6.40
CA GLY A 78 0.05 11.11 6.34
C GLY A 78 -0.22 11.77 4.98
N PHE A 79 -0.34 10.97 3.91
CA PHE A 79 -0.62 11.45 2.55
C PHE A 79 -2.11 11.37 2.19
N LEU A 80 -2.86 10.47 2.84
CA LEU A 80 -4.28 10.23 2.56
C LEU A 80 -5.14 10.94 3.62
N LYS A 81 -5.69 12.10 3.28
CA LYS A 81 -6.65 12.84 4.10
C LYS A 81 -8.09 12.40 3.84
#